data_AF-A0A521N6M2-F1
#
_entry.id   AF-A0A521N6M2-F1
#
_cell.length_a   1.000
_cell.length_b   1.000
_cell.length_c   1.000
_cell.angle_alpha   90.00
_cell.angle_beta   90.00
_cell.angle_gamma   90.00
#
_symmetry.space_group_name_H-M   'P 1'
#
loop_
_entity.id
_entity.type
_entity.pdbx_description
1 polymer ?
#
loop_
_entity_poly.entity_id
_entity_poly.type
_entity_poly.pdbx_seq_one_letter_code
_entity_poly.pdbx_strand_id
1 'polypeptide(L)' 'MIKLQVIGNLGKDAIVNNVNGKNVINFTVAHTEKYKDAQGNQKDRTT' A
#
# COMPACT_ATOMS: atom_id res chain seq x y z
N MET A 1 4.46 -11.52 -18.57
CA MET A 1 5.24 -11.00 -17.44
C MET A 1 4.30 -10.21 -16.54
N ILE A 2 4.28 -10.48 -15.24
CA ILE A 2 3.42 -9.76 -14.28
C ILE A 2 4.20 -8.59 -13.70
N LYS A 3 3.60 -7.39 -13.67
CA LYS A 3 4.20 -6.16 -13.14
C LYS A 3 3.15 -5.40 -12.32
N LEU A 4 3.54 -4.90 -11.16
CA LEU A 4 2.71 -4.06 -10.28
C LEU A 4 3.44 -2.74 -10.01
N GLN A 5 2.69 -1.64 -9.97
CA GLN A 5 3.18 -0.33 -9.53
C GLN A 5 2.21 0.22 -8.49
N VAL A 6 2.75 0.78 -7.41
CA VAL A 6 1.97 1.39 -6.32
C VAL A 6 2.66 2.68 -5.90
N ILE A 7 1.87 3.71 -5.60
CA ILE A 7 2.33 4.99 -5.05
C ILE A 7 1.52 5.25 -3.78
N GLY A 8 2.18 5.45 -2.65
CA GLY A 8 1.48 5.70 -1.40
C GLY A 8 2.48 5.96 -0.28
N ASN A 9 1.96 6.03 0.95
CA ASN A 9 2.78 6.26 2.13
C ASN A 9 3.10 4.95 2.83
N LEU A 10 4.28 4.82 3.42
CA LEU A 10 4.55 3.67 4.29
C LEU A 10 3.67 3.75 5.54
N GLY A 11 2.95 2.67 5.83
CA GLY A 11 2.09 2.60 7.02
C GLY A 11 2.87 2.49 8.33
N LYS A 12 4.12 2.04 8.27
CA LYS A 12 5.09 1.96 9.37
C LYS A 12 6.50 1.75 8.79
N ASP A 13 7.51 1.84 9.64
CA ASP A 13 8.90 1.53 9.28
C ASP A 13 9.01 0.11 8.67
N ALA A 14 9.80 -0.01 7.60
CA ALA A 14 10.05 -1.29 6.96
C ALA A 14 10.85 -2.21 7.89
N ILE A 15 10.49 -3.50 7.91
CA ILE A 15 11.12 -4.50 8.77
C ILE A 15 11.94 -5.45 7.90
N VAL A 16 13.20 -5.67 8.28
CA VAL A 16 14.05 -6.69 7.68
C VAL A 16 13.88 -7.99 8.45
N ASN A 17 13.50 -9.07 7.77
CA ASN A 17 13.37 -10.40 8.35
C ASN A 17 14.29 -11.39 7.64
N ASN A 18 14.64 -12.49 8.32
CA ASN A 18 15.28 -13.63 7.69
C ASN A 18 14.26 -14.78 7.59
N VAL A 19 13.94 -15.19 6.36
CA VAL A 19 12.99 -16.29 6.09
C VAL A 19 13.73 -17.34 5.28
N ASN A 20 13.87 -18.54 5.85
CA ASN A 20 14.60 -19.67 5.23
C ASN A 20 16.03 -19.29 4.79
N GLY A 21 16.74 -18.52 5.61
CA GLY A 21 18.12 -18.09 5.33
C GLY A 21 18.23 -16.91 4.36
N LYS A 22 17.12 -16.37 3.84
CA LYS A 22 17.11 -15.20 2.95
C LYS A 22 16.62 -13.97 3.68
N ASN A 23 17.31 -12.86 3.47
CA ASN A 23 16.86 -11.57 3.97
C ASN A 23 15.71 -11.05 3.07
N VAL A 24 14.60 -10.70 3.69
CA VAL A 24 13.42 -10.12 3.06
C VAL A 24 13.06 -8.81 3.75
N ILE A 25 12.54 -7.87 2.98
CA ILE A 25 12.04 -6.59 3.51
C ILE A 25 10.52 -6.63 3.43
N ASN A 26 9.87 -6.51 4.59
CA ASN A 26 8.42 -6.42 4.69
C ASN A 26 8.02 -4.96 4.96
N PHE A 27 7.10 -4.45 4.15
CA PHE A 27 6.55 -3.10 4.31
C PHE A 27 5.08 -3.08 3.89
N THR A 28 4.34 -2.11 4.39
CA THR A 28 2.92 -1.87 4.03
C THR A 28 2.80 -0.47 3.45
N VAL A 29 2.04 -0.32 2.37
CA VAL A 29 1.79 0.97 1.72
C VAL A 29 0.32 1.30 1.89
N ALA A 30 0.03 2.49 2.42
CA ALA A 30 -1.29 3.10 2.40
C ALA A 30 -1.47 3.87 1.09
N HIS A 31 -2.40 3.42 0.25
CA HIS A 31 -2.80 4.07 -0.98
C HIS A 31 -4.17 4.70 -0.81
N THR A 32 -4.29 6.01 -1.05
CA THR A 32 -5.56 6.73 -0.92
C THR A 32 -6.10 7.10 -2.29
N GLU A 33 -7.31 6.62 -2.59
CA GLU A 33 -8.07 6.97 -3.78
C GLU A 33 -9.20 7.93 -3.41
N LYS A 34 -9.35 9.01 -4.18
CA LYS A 34 -10.49 9.91 -4.08
C LYS A 34 -11.55 9.49 -5.08
N TYR A 35 -12.76 9.21 -4.61
CA TYR A 35 -13.88 8.82 -5.46
C TYR A 35 -15.12 9.63 -5.09
N LYS A 36 -16.08 9.72 -6.02
CA LYS A 36 -17.40 10.27 -5.74
C LYS A 36 -18.33 9.13 -5.34
N ASP A 37 -19.11 9.33 -4.29
CA ASP A 37 -20.18 8.41 -3.93
C ASP A 37 -21.41 8.62 -4.83
N ALA A 38 -22.42 7.76 -4.66
CA ALA A 38 -23.66 7.81 -5.45
C ALA A 38 -24.45 9.12 -5.29
N GLN A 39 -24.16 9.92 -4.27
CA GLN A 39 -24.79 11.21 -3.98
C GLN A 39 -23.95 12.38 -4.53
N GLY A 40 -22.84 12.08 -5.20
CA GLY A 40 -21.93 13.07 -5.79
C GLY A 40 -20.93 13.68 -4.80
N ASN A 41 -20.91 13.23 -3.55
CA ASN A 41 -19.99 13.73 -2.53
C ASN A 41 -18.61 13.09 -2.70
N GLN A 42 -17.56 13.88 -2.50
CA GLN A 42 -16.18 13.39 -2.56
C GLN A 42 -15.85 12.63 -1.28
N LYS A 43 -15.34 11.40 -1.43
CA LYS A 43 -14.84 10.56 -0.34
C LYS A 43 -13.45 10.06 -0.65
N ASP A 44 -12.68 9.89 0.41
CA ASP A 44 -11.37 9.26 0.35
C ASP A 44 -11.50 7.81 0.84
N ARG A 45 -10.88 6.86 0.13
CA ARG A 45 -10.72 5.47 0.58
C ARG A 45 -9.23 5.15 0.60
N THR A 46 -8.74 4.72 1.75
CA THR A 46 -7.37 4.25 1.92
C THR A 46 -7.34 2.73 2.00
N THR A 47 -6.43 2.09 1.27
CA THR A 47 -6.13 0.64 1.30
C THR A 47 -4.68 0.39 1.60
#